data_AF-A0A914M9S5-F1
#
_entry.id   AF-A0A914M9S5-F1
#
_cell.length_a   1.000
_cell.length_b   1.000
_cell.length_c   1.000
_cell.angle_alpha   90.00
_cell.angle_beta   90.00
_cell.angle_gamma   90.00
#
_symmetry.space_group_name_H-M   'P 1'
#
loop_
_entity.id
_entity.type
_entity.pdbx_description
1 polymer ?
#
loop_
_entity_poly.entity_id
_entity_poly.type
_entity_poly.pdbx_seq_one_letter_code
_entity_poly.pdbx_strand_id
1 'polypeptide(L)'
;MSSLVEFVKVDTCDNPTDHEDKLKVCNHFSIGLYKKREDKIIVLSCLALLFVVASCLAVCGYSGYNKPIIYGDFEAQRHWMEVTVNLPISKWYFYDLDYWGLDYPVLTAYHSWILGKISQKFNSSWVELDKSRGIEQIELKLFMRFSVIITLMLIYVPALILLVIQNEGKQNKISFLQLAQVLLFPGLLFIDCAHFQYNHLSLGLFLWAILAFDKGKLFLGSILFVLALNHKQMELYHALPVAVFLFSRSFKRGQSIFAAIVESISNLSKLAFVVFDTFFILWVPFLLPHPSVALQVLKRLFPFYRGLFEDKVANFWCCASIFIKFKQIYSVEKLIKISTLLVLSTCLPSLYCLLSKPNGRNFRLSLIICSLSFYLFSFQVHEKSILLVGIPALLLLDDKTLGNSMGILLSTCCFSLYQLCIKDGVPEMLPFFIFYHLFNVWMEKERAKKLNLVKEENKMKIMVI
;
A
#
# COMPACT_ATOMS: atom_id res chain seq x y z
N MET A 1 13.90 -4.21 -17.00
CA MET A 1 13.42 -2.87 -17.37
C MET A 1 12.70 -2.84 -18.73
N SER A 2 13.06 -3.65 -19.74
CA SER A 2 12.32 -3.68 -21.02
C SER A 2 10.89 -4.26 -20.91
N SER A 3 10.67 -5.26 -20.06
CA SER A 3 9.32 -5.82 -19.80
C SER A 3 8.38 -4.89 -19.02
N LEU A 4 8.92 -3.96 -18.22
CA LEU A 4 8.17 -2.87 -17.58
C LEU A 4 7.72 -1.79 -18.58
N VAL A 5 8.40 -1.69 -19.73
CA VAL A 5 8.03 -0.78 -20.83
C VAL A 5 6.92 -1.39 -21.70
N GLU A 6 6.84 -2.72 -21.79
CA GLU A 6 5.75 -3.44 -22.48
C GLU A 6 4.41 -3.43 -21.73
N PHE A 7 4.42 -3.25 -20.40
CA PHE A 7 3.20 -3.13 -19.56
C PHE A 7 2.27 -1.96 -19.95
N VAL A 8 2.69 -1.12 -20.91
CA VAL A 8 1.99 0.12 -21.31
C VAL A 8 1.53 0.11 -22.77
N LYS A 9 1.83 -0.94 -23.56
CA LYS A 9 1.37 -1.05 -24.95
C LYS A 9 0.41 -2.24 -25.13
N VAL A 10 -0.90 -2.00 -25.08
CA VAL A 10 -1.91 -2.68 -25.94
C VAL A 10 -3.12 -1.75 -26.13
N ASP A 11 -3.23 -1.32 -27.37
CA ASP A 11 -4.34 -0.88 -28.24
C ASP A 11 -5.48 0.06 -27.80
N THR A 12 -5.61 1.06 -28.67
CA THR A 12 -6.67 2.04 -28.92
C THR A 12 -7.90 1.42 -29.57
N CYS A 13 -9.07 2.05 -29.35
CA CYS A 13 -10.23 2.29 -30.25
C CYS A 13 -11.51 2.46 -29.37
N ASP A 14 -12.47 3.38 -29.53
CA ASP A 14 -12.97 4.23 -30.63
C ASP A 14 -13.54 5.55 -30.03
N ASN A 15 -13.61 6.74 -30.64
CA ASN A 15 -13.97 7.10 -32.01
C ASN A 15 -13.41 8.52 -32.38
N PRO A 16 -13.32 8.90 -33.66
CA PRO A 16 -12.49 10.00 -34.18
C PRO A 16 -13.29 11.26 -34.55
N THR A 17 -12.78 12.43 -34.19
CA THR A 17 -12.98 13.69 -34.93
C THR A 17 -11.75 14.58 -34.77
N ASP A 18 -10.71 14.30 -35.57
CA ASP A 18 -10.08 15.30 -36.43
C ASP A 18 -8.97 14.64 -37.25
N HIS A 19 -9.13 14.76 -38.56
CA HIS A 19 -8.27 14.16 -39.58
C HIS A 19 -7.05 15.04 -39.84
N GLU A 20 -5.97 14.89 -39.04
CA GLU A 20 -4.61 15.27 -39.49
C GLU A 20 -3.42 14.67 -38.70
N ASP A 21 -3.64 13.82 -37.68
CA ASP A 21 -2.53 13.31 -36.83
C ASP A 21 -2.23 11.80 -36.96
N LYS A 22 -2.63 11.16 -38.07
CA LYS A 22 -2.46 9.70 -38.28
C LYS A 22 -1.04 9.24 -38.68
N LEU A 23 -0.03 10.11 -38.66
CA LEU A 23 1.38 9.72 -38.88
C LEU A 23 2.36 10.04 -37.72
N LYS A 24 1.86 10.36 -36.52
CA LYS A 24 2.70 10.56 -35.31
C LYS A 24 2.62 9.43 -34.26
N VAL A 25 1.90 8.36 -34.55
CA VAL A 25 1.50 7.37 -33.53
C VAL A 25 2.52 6.24 -33.30
N CYS A 26 3.57 6.10 -34.10
CA CYS A 26 4.56 5.01 -33.92
C CYS A 26 5.82 5.34 -33.11
N ASN A 27 5.94 6.53 -32.47
CA ASN A 27 7.17 6.90 -31.74
C ASN A 27 6.98 7.56 -30.35
N HIS A 28 5.82 7.42 -29.69
CA HIS A 28 5.52 8.18 -28.45
C HIS A 28 5.46 7.39 -27.14
N PHE A 29 6.01 6.17 -27.09
CA PHE A 29 6.06 5.37 -25.86
C PHE A 29 7.44 4.81 -25.51
N SER A 30 8.50 5.52 -25.87
CA SER A 30 9.59 5.72 -24.93
C SER A 30 9.08 6.74 -23.93
N ILE A 31 8.93 6.31 -22.68
CA ILE A 31 8.77 7.15 -21.51
C ILE A 31 9.26 8.60 -21.76
N GLY A 32 8.32 9.55 -21.87
CA GLY A 32 8.62 10.99 -21.87
C GLY A 32 9.16 11.50 -20.52
N LEU A 33 9.63 10.61 -19.63
CA LEU A 33 10.24 10.93 -18.32
C LEU A 33 11.74 11.24 -18.41
N TYR A 34 12.31 11.34 -19.62
CA TYR A 34 13.77 11.28 -19.77
C TYR A 34 14.36 12.28 -20.77
N LYS A 35 13.77 13.47 -20.90
CA LYS A 35 14.35 14.51 -21.77
C LYS A 35 15.50 15.30 -21.13
N LYS A 36 15.63 15.33 -19.79
CA LYS A 36 16.71 16.05 -19.12
C LYS A 36 17.63 15.10 -18.36
N ARG A 37 18.94 15.19 -18.62
CA ARG A 37 20.00 14.40 -17.97
C ARG A 37 20.00 14.57 -16.44
N GLU A 38 19.62 15.75 -15.96
CA GLU A 38 19.54 16.10 -14.53
C GLU A 38 18.52 15.22 -13.76
N ASP A 39 17.32 15.03 -14.31
CA ASP A 39 16.25 14.24 -13.66
C ASP A 39 16.66 12.77 -13.46
N LYS A 40 17.42 12.20 -14.41
CA LYS A 40 17.96 10.83 -14.29
C LYS A 40 18.93 10.69 -13.12
N ILE A 41 19.83 11.67 -12.96
CA ILE A 41 20.83 11.66 -11.89
C ILE A 41 20.11 11.76 -10.55
N ILE A 42 19.12 12.64 -10.42
CA ILE A 42 18.33 12.80 -9.20
C ILE A 42 17.66 11.48 -8.80
N VAL A 43 16.96 10.83 -9.74
CA VAL A 43 16.29 9.56 -9.47
C VAL A 43 17.29 8.48 -9.06
N LEU A 44 18.40 8.32 -9.79
CA LEU A 44 19.42 7.33 -9.46
C LEU A 44 20.05 7.57 -8.09
N SER A 45 20.32 8.83 -7.74
CA SER A 45 20.84 9.19 -6.42
C SER A 45 19.86 8.86 -5.30
N CYS A 46 18.56 9.12 -5.47
CA CYS A 46 17.54 8.73 -4.50
C CYS A 46 17.41 7.21 -4.37
N LEU A 47 17.50 6.48 -5.48
CA LEU A 47 17.47 5.01 -5.47
C LEU A 47 18.69 4.42 -4.75
N ALA A 48 19.88 4.97 -4.98
CA ALA A 48 21.09 4.58 -4.28
C ALA A 48 20.98 4.85 -2.77
N LEU A 49 20.49 6.04 -2.40
CA LEU A 49 20.27 6.40 -1.01
C LEU A 49 19.26 5.47 -0.33
N LEU A 50 18.13 5.18 -1.00
CA LEU A 50 17.13 4.24 -0.51
C LEU A 50 17.72 2.84 -0.31
N PHE A 51 18.49 2.35 -1.27
CA PHE A 51 19.13 1.03 -1.18
C PHE A 51 20.10 0.96 0.01
N VAL A 52 20.89 2.01 0.23
CA VAL A 52 21.81 2.10 1.38
C VAL A 52 21.02 2.07 2.69
N VAL A 53 19.99 2.93 2.84
CA VAL A 53 19.17 2.98 4.06
C VAL A 53 18.48 1.64 4.32
N ALA A 54 17.85 1.04 3.30
CA ALA A 54 17.19 -0.25 3.41
C ALA A 54 18.17 -1.36 3.80
N SER A 55 19.39 -1.35 3.25
CA SER A 55 20.45 -2.30 3.59
C SER A 55 20.94 -2.12 5.03
N CYS A 56 21.11 -0.90 5.52
CA CYS A 56 21.45 -0.63 6.92
C CYS A 56 20.39 -1.20 7.87
N LEU A 57 19.10 -0.97 7.57
CA LEU A 57 17.99 -1.50 8.36
C LEU A 57 17.89 -3.02 8.31
N ALA A 58 18.25 -3.64 7.17
CA ALA A 58 18.26 -5.09 7.03
C ALA A 58 19.29 -5.79 7.94
N VAL A 59 20.35 -5.09 8.34
CA VAL A 59 21.37 -5.64 9.25
C VAL A 59 20.89 -5.66 10.71
N CYS A 60 19.97 -4.75 11.08
CA CYS A 60 19.38 -4.69 12.42
C CYS A 60 18.69 -6.00 12.84
N GLY A 61 18.30 -6.05 14.12
CA GLY A 61 17.40 -7.08 14.66
C GLY A 61 16.09 -7.17 13.85
N TYR A 62 15.41 -8.31 13.96
CA TYR A 62 14.10 -8.53 13.37
C TYR A 62 13.10 -9.00 14.41
N SER A 63 11.82 -8.97 14.05
CA SER A 63 10.76 -9.41 14.94
C SER A 63 10.93 -10.88 15.34
N GLY A 64 11.09 -11.12 16.64
CA GLY A 64 11.25 -12.46 17.20
C GLY A 64 12.68 -13.00 17.25
N TYR A 65 13.70 -12.18 16.94
CA TYR A 65 15.10 -12.60 17.02
C TYR A 65 15.46 -13.13 18.42
N ASN A 66 16.10 -14.31 18.49
CA ASN A 66 16.47 -15.00 19.73
C ASN A 66 15.27 -15.21 20.71
N LYS A 67 14.05 -15.41 20.19
CA LYS A 67 12.85 -15.74 21.00
C LYS A 67 12.32 -17.14 20.67
N PRO A 68 12.96 -18.22 21.14
CA PRO A 68 12.74 -19.59 20.64
C PRO A 68 11.35 -20.19 20.87
N ILE A 69 10.52 -19.62 21.76
CA ILE A 69 9.20 -20.18 22.08
C ILE A 69 8.21 -19.95 20.93
N ILE A 70 8.19 -18.75 20.33
CA ILE A 70 7.23 -18.40 19.26
C ILE A 70 7.92 -17.69 18.09
N TYR A 71 9.12 -17.13 18.25
CA TYR A 71 9.73 -16.23 17.28
C TYR A 71 8.78 -15.08 16.89
N GLY A 72 8.86 -14.56 15.67
CA GLY A 72 8.09 -13.39 15.22
C GLY A 72 7.86 -13.43 13.72
N ASP A 73 7.55 -12.27 13.14
CA ASP A 73 7.12 -12.17 11.74
C ASP A 73 8.16 -12.70 10.73
N PHE A 74 9.46 -12.68 11.06
CA PHE A 74 10.50 -13.32 10.23
C PHE A 74 10.26 -14.82 10.07
N GLU A 75 10.04 -15.52 11.19
CA GLU A 75 9.79 -16.96 11.20
C GLU A 75 8.44 -17.29 10.55
N ALA A 76 7.43 -16.45 10.72
CA ALA A 76 6.15 -16.62 10.05
C ALA A 76 6.31 -16.68 8.53
N GLN A 77 7.04 -15.72 7.93
CA GLN A 77 7.27 -15.71 6.48
C GLN A 77 8.11 -16.90 6.02
N ARG A 78 9.15 -17.28 6.78
CA ARG A 78 9.98 -18.46 6.49
C ARG A 78 9.14 -19.74 6.52
N HIS A 79 8.31 -19.89 7.55
CA HIS A 79 7.44 -21.05 7.69
C HIS A 79 6.39 -21.10 6.56
N TRP A 80 5.86 -19.97 6.09
CA TRP A 80 4.97 -19.97 4.92
C TRP A 80 5.69 -20.44 3.65
N MET A 81 6.97 -20.10 3.47
CA MET A 81 7.77 -20.66 2.37
C MET A 81 7.93 -22.17 2.50
N GLU A 82 8.23 -22.68 3.70
CA GLU A 82 8.31 -24.11 4.02
C GLU A 82 7.00 -24.85 3.72
N VAL A 83 5.87 -24.37 4.24
CA VAL A 83 4.55 -24.96 4.05
C VAL A 83 4.20 -25.03 2.57
N THR A 84 4.37 -23.92 1.85
CA THR A 84 3.89 -23.80 0.46
C THR A 84 4.69 -24.66 -0.52
N VAL A 85 5.98 -24.90 -0.29
CA VAL A 85 6.81 -25.71 -1.21
C VAL A 85 6.74 -27.22 -0.96
N ASN A 86 6.36 -27.65 0.25
CA ASN A 86 6.35 -29.06 0.65
C ASN A 86 4.96 -29.67 0.68
N LEU A 87 3.89 -28.88 0.83
CA LEU A 87 2.53 -29.38 0.97
C LEU A 87 1.66 -29.06 -0.26
N PRO A 88 0.67 -29.90 -0.58
CA PRO A 88 -0.34 -29.56 -1.59
C PRO A 88 -1.18 -28.35 -1.15
N ILE A 89 -1.69 -27.59 -2.11
CA ILE A 89 -2.44 -26.34 -1.88
C ILE A 89 -3.64 -26.51 -0.93
N SER A 90 -4.26 -27.69 -0.93
CA SER A 90 -5.38 -28.04 -0.04
C SER A 90 -4.99 -28.13 1.44
N LYS A 91 -3.69 -28.14 1.77
CA LYS A 91 -3.17 -28.18 3.14
C LYS A 91 -2.56 -26.86 3.61
N TRP A 92 -2.30 -25.90 2.73
CA TRP A 92 -1.58 -24.66 3.07
C TRP A 92 -2.22 -23.86 4.22
N TYR A 93 -3.55 -23.87 4.31
CA TYR A 93 -4.32 -23.13 5.34
C TYR A 93 -4.89 -24.03 6.45
N PHE A 94 -4.43 -25.28 6.52
CA PHE A 94 -4.86 -26.27 7.53
C PHE A 94 -3.70 -26.81 8.35
N TYR A 95 -2.49 -26.77 7.80
CA TYR A 95 -1.32 -27.31 8.44
C TYR A 95 -0.87 -26.44 9.62
N ASP A 96 -0.66 -27.11 10.76
CA ASP A 96 -0.09 -26.58 12.00
C ASP A 96 -0.47 -25.13 12.32
N LEU A 97 -1.77 -24.90 12.54
CA LEU A 97 -2.33 -23.56 12.70
C LEU A 97 -1.82 -22.80 13.93
N ASP A 98 -1.27 -23.51 14.91
CA ASP A 98 -0.74 -22.98 16.16
C ASP A 98 0.71 -22.47 15.99
N TYR A 99 1.43 -22.95 14.97
CA TYR A 99 2.79 -22.50 14.65
C TYR A 99 2.80 -21.66 13.35
N TRP A 100 2.52 -20.36 13.47
CA TRP A 100 2.53 -19.41 12.34
C TRP A 100 1.73 -19.86 11.10
N GLY A 101 0.52 -20.38 11.32
CA GLY A 101 -0.38 -20.72 10.21
C GLY A 101 -0.62 -19.54 9.25
N LEU A 102 -0.88 -19.86 7.98
CA LEU A 102 -0.99 -18.86 6.92
C LEU A 102 -2.25 -17.99 7.11
N ASP A 103 -2.03 -16.68 7.33
CA ASP A 103 -3.08 -15.71 7.72
C ASP A 103 -3.37 -14.64 6.65
N TYR A 104 -2.66 -14.69 5.52
CA TYR A 104 -2.80 -13.76 4.41
C TYR A 104 -3.48 -14.41 3.20
N PRO A 105 -4.02 -13.62 2.25
CA PRO A 105 -4.79 -14.17 1.15
C PRO A 105 -3.89 -14.86 0.11
N VAL A 106 -4.55 -15.46 -0.87
CA VAL A 106 -3.94 -16.43 -1.79
C VAL A 106 -2.71 -15.91 -2.54
N LEU A 107 -2.64 -14.60 -2.84
CA LEU A 107 -1.48 -14.04 -3.53
C LEU A 107 -0.23 -13.99 -2.65
N THR A 108 -0.36 -13.80 -1.32
CA THR A 108 0.77 -13.99 -0.41
C THR A 108 1.22 -15.44 -0.42
N ALA A 109 0.30 -16.41 -0.40
CA ALA A 109 0.70 -17.82 -0.41
C ALA A 109 1.47 -18.19 -1.69
N TYR A 110 1.04 -17.68 -2.85
CA TYR A 110 1.80 -17.83 -4.10
C TYR A 110 3.16 -17.12 -4.06
N HIS A 111 3.24 -15.94 -3.43
CA HIS A 111 4.51 -15.25 -3.25
C HIS A 111 5.47 -16.04 -2.35
N SER A 112 5.01 -16.57 -1.21
CA SER A 112 5.78 -17.46 -0.34
C SER A 112 6.22 -18.73 -1.07
N TRP A 113 5.36 -19.29 -1.93
CA TRP A 113 5.71 -20.44 -2.77
C TRP A 113 6.86 -20.13 -3.74
N ILE A 114 6.79 -18.98 -4.44
CA ILE A 114 7.84 -18.54 -5.37
C ILE A 114 9.16 -18.34 -4.62
N LEU A 115 9.16 -17.60 -3.51
CA LEU A 115 10.36 -17.38 -2.71
C LEU A 115 10.89 -18.69 -2.12
N GLY A 116 10.03 -19.58 -1.66
CA GLY A 116 10.39 -20.91 -1.21
C GLY A 116 11.09 -21.72 -2.30
N LYS A 117 10.55 -21.73 -3.53
CA LYS A 117 11.19 -22.41 -4.67
C LYS A 117 12.54 -21.81 -5.05
N ILE A 118 12.69 -20.50 -4.96
CA ILE A 118 13.98 -19.85 -5.15
C ILE A 118 14.94 -20.27 -4.02
N SER A 119 14.49 -20.27 -2.76
CA SER A 119 15.30 -20.66 -1.60
C SER A 119 15.81 -22.09 -1.70
N GLN A 120 15.00 -23.04 -2.19
CA GLN A 120 15.41 -24.44 -2.41
C GLN A 120 16.60 -24.57 -3.39
N LYS A 121 16.79 -23.62 -4.30
CA LYS A 121 17.93 -23.60 -5.23
C LYS A 121 19.22 -23.10 -4.56
N PHE A 122 19.12 -22.29 -3.52
CA PHE A 122 20.26 -21.79 -2.76
C PHE A 122 20.62 -22.76 -1.63
N ASN A 123 19.65 -23.12 -0.80
CA ASN A 123 19.80 -24.10 0.26
C ASN A 123 18.44 -24.70 0.64
N SER A 124 18.24 -25.99 0.36
CA SER A 124 16.99 -26.70 0.66
C SER A 124 16.73 -26.84 2.17
N SER A 125 17.75 -26.76 3.02
CA SER A 125 17.58 -26.89 4.48
C SER A 125 16.81 -25.73 5.09
N TRP A 126 16.66 -24.60 4.38
CA TRP A 126 15.94 -23.42 4.89
C TRP A 126 14.42 -23.58 4.95
N VAL A 127 13.90 -24.52 4.16
CA VAL A 127 12.48 -24.78 3.97
C VAL A 127 12.18 -26.27 4.04
N GLU A 128 13.00 -27.03 4.77
CA GLU A 128 12.74 -28.45 5.01
C GLU A 128 11.59 -28.60 6.01
N LEU A 129 10.53 -29.31 5.58
CA LEU A 129 9.32 -29.47 6.38
C LEU A 129 9.64 -30.05 7.77
N ASP A 130 9.15 -29.40 8.81
CA ASP A 130 9.31 -29.76 10.23
C ASP A 130 10.73 -29.69 10.80
N LYS A 131 11.77 -29.59 9.97
CA LYS A 131 13.17 -29.51 10.42
C LYS A 131 13.75 -28.11 10.41
N SER A 132 13.22 -27.23 9.57
CA SER A 132 13.73 -25.88 9.37
C SER A 132 13.11 -24.82 10.31
N ARG A 133 12.32 -25.26 11.29
CA ARG A 133 11.64 -24.37 12.25
C ARG A 133 12.64 -23.64 13.14
N GLY A 134 12.49 -22.32 13.23
CA GLY A 134 13.28 -21.47 14.14
C GLY A 134 14.76 -21.36 13.80
N ILE A 135 15.16 -21.66 12.56
CA ILE A 135 16.56 -21.53 12.13
C ILE A 135 16.96 -20.05 12.00
N GLU A 136 18.13 -19.69 12.53
CA GLU A 136 18.63 -18.32 12.55
C GLU A 136 19.96 -18.16 11.78
N GLN A 137 20.15 -18.96 10.73
CA GLN A 137 21.35 -18.89 9.87
C GLN A 137 21.49 -17.52 9.20
N ILE A 138 22.73 -17.01 9.14
CA ILE A 138 23.00 -15.68 8.58
C ILE A 138 22.69 -15.60 7.08
N GLU A 139 22.94 -16.68 6.34
CA GLU A 139 22.69 -16.77 4.91
C GLU A 139 21.18 -16.71 4.61
N LEU A 140 20.37 -17.39 5.43
CA LEU A 140 18.91 -17.30 5.34
C LEU A 140 18.43 -15.88 5.64
N LYS A 141 18.94 -15.26 6.72
CA LYS A 141 18.62 -13.86 7.05
C LYS A 141 18.92 -12.96 5.85
N LEU A 142 20.10 -13.08 5.24
CA LEU A 142 20.48 -12.29 4.07
C LEU A 142 19.56 -12.55 2.88
N PHE A 143 19.26 -13.82 2.55
CA PHE A 143 18.32 -14.17 1.47
C PHE A 143 16.97 -13.47 1.65
N MET A 144 16.39 -13.61 2.84
CA MET A 144 15.11 -13.05 3.23
C MET A 144 15.12 -11.51 3.20
N ARG A 145 16.20 -10.87 3.65
CA ARG A 145 16.34 -9.41 3.60
C ARG A 145 16.47 -8.90 2.15
N PHE A 146 17.24 -9.59 1.32
CA PHE A 146 17.39 -9.21 -0.08
C PHE A 146 16.09 -9.39 -0.87
N SER A 147 15.28 -10.41 -0.60
CA SER A 147 13.99 -10.56 -1.26
C SER A 147 13.10 -9.34 -0.99
N VAL A 148 13.01 -8.86 0.26
CA VAL A 148 12.27 -7.63 0.60
C VAL A 148 12.79 -6.42 -0.16
N ILE A 149 14.11 -6.17 -0.17
CA ILE A 149 14.70 -4.99 -0.82
C ILE A 149 14.48 -5.04 -2.34
N ILE A 150 14.67 -6.21 -2.95
CA ILE A 150 14.48 -6.39 -4.40
C ILE A 150 13.02 -6.13 -4.77
N THR A 151 12.06 -6.73 -4.07
CA THR A 151 10.64 -6.54 -4.38
C THR A 151 10.16 -5.12 -4.08
N LEU A 152 10.70 -4.46 -3.05
CA LEU A 152 10.48 -3.03 -2.78
C LEU A 152 10.88 -2.16 -3.97
N MET A 153 12.09 -2.39 -4.50
CA MET A 153 12.65 -1.63 -5.63
C MET A 153 11.94 -1.92 -6.96
N LEU A 154 11.34 -3.12 -7.12
CA LEU A 154 10.66 -3.52 -8.35
C LEU A 154 9.19 -3.10 -8.40
N ILE A 155 8.47 -3.14 -7.27
CA ILE A 155 7.01 -2.97 -7.25
C ILE A 155 6.60 -1.61 -6.70
N TYR A 156 7.04 -1.27 -5.50
CA TYR A 156 6.59 -0.07 -4.79
C TYR A 156 7.27 1.20 -5.28
N VAL A 157 8.60 1.19 -5.35
CA VAL A 157 9.40 2.37 -5.69
C VAL A 157 9.05 2.94 -7.07
N PRO A 158 8.92 2.15 -8.15
CA PRO A 158 8.58 2.70 -9.45
C PRO A 158 7.19 3.35 -9.48
N ALA A 159 6.18 2.73 -8.83
CA ALA A 159 4.83 3.31 -8.75
C ALA A 159 4.84 4.68 -8.08
N LEU A 160 5.56 4.78 -6.97
CA LEU A 160 5.64 5.99 -6.16
C LEU A 160 6.35 7.13 -6.90
N ILE A 161 7.50 6.83 -7.53
CA ILE A 161 8.22 7.81 -8.36
C ILE A 161 7.31 8.33 -9.47
N LEU A 162 6.60 7.44 -10.18
CA LEU A 162 5.71 7.83 -11.27
C LEU A 162 4.56 8.73 -10.80
N LEU A 163 3.98 8.44 -9.63
CA LEU A 163 2.93 9.28 -9.05
C LEU A 163 3.44 10.66 -8.61
N VAL A 164 4.63 10.73 -8.02
CA VAL A 164 5.27 12.00 -7.65
C VAL A 164 5.50 12.87 -8.89
N ILE A 165 6.08 12.30 -9.94
CA ILE A 165 6.35 13.03 -11.19
C ILE A 165 5.04 13.48 -11.86
N GLN A 166 4.00 12.65 -11.81
CA GLN A 166 2.69 13.03 -12.33
C GLN A 166 2.08 14.22 -11.58
N ASN A 167 2.23 14.27 -10.25
CA ASN A 167 1.72 15.34 -9.41
C ASN A 167 2.44 16.68 -9.64
N GLU A 168 3.75 16.66 -9.94
CA GLU A 168 4.52 17.88 -10.26
C GLU A 168 4.07 18.52 -11.59
N GLY A 169 3.54 17.73 -12.53
CA GLY A 169 3.09 18.19 -13.84
C GLY A 169 4.23 18.35 -14.87
N LYS A 170 3.89 18.41 -16.16
CA LYS A 170 4.86 18.31 -17.28
C LYS A 170 5.94 19.41 -17.34
N GLN A 171 5.78 20.51 -16.59
CA GLN A 171 6.67 21.68 -16.68
C GLN A 171 7.61 21.84 -15.48
N ASN A 172 7.39 21.11 -14.37
CA ASN A 172 8.21 21.24 -13.17
C ASN A 172 9.39 20.25 -13.18
N LYS A 173 10.50 20.67 -12.56
CA LYS A 173 11.68 19.81 -12.36
C LYS A 173 11.49 18.96 -11.11
N ILE A 174 11.88 17.69 -11.20
CA ILE A 174 11.84 16.74 -10.08
C ILE A 174 12.82 17.20 -9.01
N SER A 175 12.32 17.39 -7.80
CA SER A 175 13.17 17.73 -6.65
C SER A 175 13.75 16.47 -5.99
N PHE A 176 15.08 16.40 -5.88
CA PHE A 176 15.77 15.35 -5.11
C PHE A 176 15.22 15.24 -3.69
N LEU A 177 15.01 16.39 -3.03
CA LEU A 177 14.55 16.44 -1.64
C LEU A 177 13.13 15.92 -1.49
N GLN A 178 12.25 16.21 -2.44
CA GLN A 178 10.89 15.70 -2.46
C GLN A 178 10.85 14.19 -2.70
N LEU A 179 11.65 13.73 -3.66
CA LEU A 179 11.74 12.30 -3.95
C LEU A 179 12.31 11.53 -2.76
N ALA A 180 13.34 12.07 -2.10
CA ALA A 180 13.89 11.54 -0.85
C ALA A 180 12.85 11.55 0.28
N GLN A 181 12.05 12.62 0.44
CA GLN A 181 10.99 12.72 1.45
C GLN A 181 9.97 11.58 1.34
N VAL A 182 9.63 11.21 0.11
CA VAL A 182 8.61 10.21 -0.17
C VAL A 182 9.18 8.78 -0.12
N LEU A 183 10.37 8.56 -0.70
CA LEU A 183 11.01 7.25 -0.75
C LEU A 183 11.58 6.80 0.60
N LEU A 184 12.06 7.73 1.41
CA LEU A 184 12.66 7.44 2.72
C LEU A 184 11.64 7.49 3.87
N PHE A 185 10.35 7.25 3.59
CA PHE A 185 9.31 7.20 4.62
C PHE A 185 9.66 6.13 5.69
N PRO A 186 10.04 6.53 6.92
CA PRO A 186 10.64 5.61 7.88
C PRO A 186 9.69 4.52 8.35
N GLY A 187 8.39 4.81 8.40
CA GLY A 187 7.38 3.85 8.85
C GLY A 187 7.38 2.58 7.99
N LEU A 188 7.36 2.73 6.66
CA LEU A 188 7.38 1.58 5.76
C LEU A 188 8.75 0.87 5.80
N LEU A 189 9.85 1.63 5.76
CA LEU A 189 11.19 1.07 5.76
C LEU A 189 11.49 0.28 7.03
N PHE A 190 11.06 0.76 8.20
CA PHE A 190 11.15 0.03 9.45
C PHE A 190 10.39 -1.30 9.36
N ILE A 191 9.11 -1.24 9.01
CA ILE A 191 8.25 -2.43 9.05
C ILE A 191 8.71 -3.49 8.06
N ASP A 192 9.12 -3.09 6.85
CA ASP A 192 9.51 -4.05 5.83
C ASP A 192 10.98 -4.48 5.99
N CYS A 193 11.91 -3.53 6.12
CA CYS A 193 13.35 -3.83 6.07
C CYS A 193 13.93 -4.26 7.42
N ALA A 194 13.39 -3.81 8.55
CA ALA A 194 13.89 -4.17 9.90
C ALA A 194 12.97 -5.19 10.60
N HIS A 195 11.69 -4.86 10.82
CA HIS A 195 10.72 -5.75 11.48
C HIS A 195 10.47 -7.05 10.69
N PHE A 196 10.64 -7.00 9.36
CA PHE A 196 10.51 -8.09 8.39
C PHE A 196 9.08 -8.37 7.93
N GLN A 197 8.63 -7.60 6.92
CA GLN A 197 7.33 -7.76 6.30
C GLN A 197 7.36 -7.45 4.80
N TYR A 198 6.38 -7.97 4.06
CA TYR A 198 6.16 -7.67 2.65
C TYR A 198 4.95 -6.73 2.45
N ASN A 199 4.89 -5.58 3.14
CA ASN A 199 3.77 -4.65 2.94
C ASN A 199 3.89 -3.89 1.62
N HIS A 200 5.11 -3.55 1.19
CA HIS A 200 5.39 -2.84 -0.06
C HIS A 200 4.82 -3.54 -1.30
N LEU A 201 4.63 -4.86 -1.29
CA LEU A 201 4.01 -5.57 -2.42
C LEU A 201 2.54 -5.17 -2.59
N SER A 202 1.75 -5.28 -1.50
CA SER A 202 0.35 -4.84 -1.46
C SER A 202 0.23 -3.34 -1.73
N LEU A 203 0.98 -2.54 -0.97
CA LEU A 203 0.93 -1.07 -1.06
C LEU A 203 1.43 -0.59 -2.43
N GLY A 204 2.40 -1.27 -3.03
CA GLY A 204 2.92 -0.95 -4.37
C GLY A 204 1.91 -1.26 -5.46
N LEU A 205 1.23 -2.42 -5.40
CA LEU A 205 0.10 -2.73 -6.29
C LEU A 205 -1.04 -1.72 -6.14
N PHE A 206 -1.33 -1.28 -4.92
CA PHE A 206 -2.29 -0.20 -4.65
C PHE A 206 -1.85 1.13 -5.28
N LEU A 207 -0.58 1.53 -5.16
CA LEU A 207 -0.06 2.72 -5.84
C LEU A 207 -0.14 2.61 -7.37
N TRP A 208 0.16 1.44 -7.94
CA TRP A 208 -0.04 1.16 -9.36
C TRP A 208 -1.52 1.29 -9.76
N ALA A 209 -2.45 0.85 -8.91
CA ALA A 209 -3.88 1.03 -9.13
C ALA A 209 -4.26 2.51 -9.17
N ILE A 210 -3.80 3.33 -8.22
CA ILE A 210 -4.01 4.79 -8.23
C ILE A 210 -3.48 5.40 -9.53
N LEU A 211 -2.27 5.04 -9.94
CA LEU A 211 -1.67 5.55 -11.17
C LEU A 211 -2.50 5.18 -12.41
N ALA A 212 -3.04 3.96 -12.46
CA ALA A 212 -3.93 3.52 -13.53
C ALA A 212 -5.26 4.30 -13.52
N PHE A 213 -5.85 4.53 -12.34
CA PHE A 213 -7.08 5.31 -12.16
C PHE A 213 -6.91 6.77 -12.60
N ASP A 214 -5.81 7.42 -12.22
CA ASP A 214 -5.52 8.79 -12.64
C ASP A 214 -5.37 8.92 -14.16
N LYS A 215 -4.85 7.87 -14.81
CA LYS A 215 -4.72 7.76 -16.28
C LYS A 215 -6.00 7.31 -16.98
N GLY A 216 -7.10 7.14 -16.25
CA GLY A 216 -8.38 6.69 -16.81
C GLY A 216 -8.42 5.20 -17.18
N LYS A 217 -7.38 4.41 -16.85
CA LYS A 217 -7.33 2.96 -17.10
C LYS A 217 -8.05 2.20 -15.98
N LEU A 218 -9.37 2.35 -15.92
CA LEU A 218 -10.18 1.86 -14.79
C LEU A 218 -10.08 0.34 -14.61
N PHE A 219 -10.17 -0.45 -15.67
CA PHE A 219 -10.09 -1.91 -15.59
C PHE A 219 -8.73 -2.40 -15.07
N LEU A 220 -7.63 -1.86 -15.61
CA LEU A 220 -6.28 -2.19 -15.13
C LEU A 220 -6.10 -1.81 -13.66
N GLY A 221 -6.58 -0.63 -13.26
CA GLY A 221 -6.54 -0.22 -11.86
C GLY A 221 -7.36 -1.14 -10.96
N SER A 222 -8.52 -1.62 -11.41
CA SER A 222 -9.32 -2.60 -10.68
C SER A 222 -8.59 -3.94 -10.52
N ILE A 223 -7.95 -4.45 -11.56
CA ILE A 223 -7.11 -5.68 -11.48
C ILE A 223 -6.01 -5.49 -10.44
N LEU A 224 -5.25 -4.39 -10.53
CA LEU A 224 -4.14 -4.09 -9.62
C LEU A 224 -4.61 -3.94 -8.17
N PHE A 225 -5.77 -3.32 -7.95
CA PHE A 225 -6.35 -3.19 -6.60
C PHE A 225 -6.83 -4.54 -6.05
N VAL A 226 -7.42 -5.40 -6.87
CA VAL A 226 -7.77 -6.78 -6.47
C VAL A 226 -6.52 -7.58 -6.13
N LEU A 227 -5.42 -7.42 -6.88
CA LEU A 227 -4.14 -8.04 -6.56
C LEU A 227 -3.58 -7.52 -5.22
N ALA A 228 -3.62 -6.20 -4.98
CA ALA A 228 -3.20 -5.61 -3.70
C ALA A 228 -3.99 -6.24 -2.54
N LEU A 229 -5.32 -6.29 -2.67
CA LEU A 229 -6.22 -6.87 -1.69
C LEU A 229 -5.98 -8.37 -1.44
N ASN A 230 -5.64 -9.13 -2.49
CA ASN A 230 -5.31 -10.55 -2.35
C ASN A 230 -3.87 -10.80 -1.88
N HIS A 231 -3.03 -9.78 -1.86
CA HIS A 231 -1.73 -9.85 -1.19
C HIS A 231 -1.89 -9.59 0.31
N LYS A 232 -2.60 -8.52 0.71
CA LYS A 232 -2.96 -8.27 2.11
C LYS A 232 -4.41 -7.77 2.20
N GLN A 233 -5.24 -8.49 2.95
CA GLN A 233 -6.66 -8.16 3.15
C GLN A 233 -6.88 -6.78 3.78
N MET A 234 -5.86 -6.22 4.42
CA MET A 234 -5.93 -4.90 5.04
C MET A 234 -6.14 -3.76 4.04
N GLU A 235 -5.90 -3.98 2.73
CA GLU A 235 -6.27 -3.00 1.68
C GLU A 235 -7.77 -2.75 1.56
N LEU A 236 -8.61 -3.54 2.25
CA LEU A 236 -10.04 -3.21 2.40
C LEU A 236 -10.26 -1.80 2.96
N TYR A 237 -9.29 -1.23 3.67
CA TYR A 237 -9.36 0.13 4.21
C TYR A 237 -9.49 1.19 3.11
N HIS A 238 -9.03 0.87 1.90
CA HIS A 238 -9.12 1.70 0.70
C HIS A 238 -10.29 1.34 -0.22
N ALA A 239 -10.99 0.23 0.03
CA ALA A 239 -11.99 -0.30 -0.89
C ALA A 239 -13.21 0.63 -1.06
N LEU A 240 -13.68 1.27 0.01
CA LEU A 240 -14.81 2.21 -0.06
C LEU A 240 -14.51 3.43 -0.96
N PRO A 241 -13.38 4.17 -0.76
CA PRO A 241 -12.98 5.22 -1.69
C PRO A 241 -12.80 4.75 -3.14
N VAL A 242 -12.18 3.59 -3.36
CA VAL A 242 -11.97 3.03 -4.71
C VAL A 242 -13.32 2.73 -5.38
N ALA A 243 -14.24 2.08 -4.67
CA ALA A 243 -15.57 1.76 -5.18
C ALA A 243 -16.35 3.04 -5.52
N VAL A 244 -16.36 4.04 -4.63
CA VAL A 244 -17.03 5.32 -4.89
C VAL A 244 -16.39 6.08 -6.05
N PHE A 245 -15.07 6.05 -6.17
CA PHE A 245 -14.36 6.66 -7.29
C PHE A 245 -14.73 5.99 -8.63
N LEU A 246 -14.68 4.67 -8.70
CA LEU A 246 -15.05 3.92 -9.91
C LEU A 246 -16.53 4.11 -10.27
N PHE A 247 -17.41 4.10 -9.28
CA PHE A 247 -18.83 4.38 -9.45
C PHE A 247 -19.04 5.78 -10.02
N SER A 248 -18.42 6.80 -9.41
CA SER A 248 -18.54 8.19 -9.88
C SER A 248 -18.02 8.41 -11.29
N ARG A 249 -17.00 7.63 -11.73
CA ARG A 249 -16.43 7.66 -13.08
C ARG A 249 -17.25 6.89 -14.11
N SER A 250 -18.19 6.05 -13.67
CA SER A 250 -19.09 5.33 -14.57
C SER A 250 -20.17 6.22 -15.18
N PHE A 251 -20.44 7.39 -14.57
CA PHE A 251 -21.36 8.40 -15.10
C PHE A 251 -20.64 9.42 -15.98
N LYS A 252 -21.06 9.55 -17.24
CA LYS A 252 -20.59 10.62 -18.14
C LYS A 252 -21.42 11.89 -17.97
N ARG A 253 -20.76 13.05 -18.01
CA ARG A 253 -21.43 14.37 -17.97
C ARG A 253 -21.90 14.77 -19.37
N GLY A 254 -23.04 15.44 -19.47
CA GLY A 254 -23.54 16.04 -20.72
C GLY A 254 -24.51 15.18 -21.54
N GLN A 255 -24.96 14.04 -21.01
CA GLN A 255 -25.95 13.17 -21.65
C GLN A 255 -27.33 13.32 -20.98
N SER A 256 -28.39 12.84 -21.66
CA SER A 256 -29.70 12.67 -21.03
C SER A 256 -29.63 11.68 -19.86
N ILE A 257 -30.49 11.87 -18.86
CA ILE A 257 -30.48 11.06 -17.63
C ILE A 257 -30.56 9.56 -17.94
N PHE A 258 -31.45 9.18 -18.87
CA PHE A 258 -31.62 7.77 -19.26
C PHE A 258 -30.35 7.19 -19.90
N ALA A 259 -29.73 7.90 -20.85
CA ALA A 259 -28.51 7.43 -21.51
C ALA A 259 -27.35 7.30 -20.51
N ALA A 260 -27.21 8.26 -19.59
CA ALA A 260 -26.19 8.22 -18.54
C ALA A 260 -26.36 7.01 -17.60
N ILE A 261 -27.60 6.64 -17.27
CA ILE A 261 -27.88 5.46 -16.43
C ILE A 261 -27.52 4.17 -17.18
N VAL A 262 -27.97 4.00 -18.42
CA VAL A 262 -27.70 2.79 -19.21
C VAL A 262 -26.19 2.60 -19.42
N GLU A 263 -25.47 3.66 -19.75
CA GLU A 263 -24.01 3.61 -19.92
C GLU A 263 -23.30 3.30 -18.60
N SER A 264 -23.74 3.91 -17.49
CA SER A 264 -23.19 3.63 -16.15
C SER A 264 -23.38 2.16 -15.76
N ILE A 265 -24.57 1.59 -15.98
CA ILE A 265 -24.83 0.16 -15.74
C ILE A 265 -23.89 -0.70 -16.57
N SER A 266 -23.75 -0.43 -17.87
CA SER A 266 -22.82 -1.16 -18.74
C SER A 266 -21.37 -1.09 -18.24
N ASN A 267 -20.89 0.11 -17.87
CA ASN A 267 -19.53 0.29 -17.36
C ASN A 267 -19.31 -0.42 -16.01
N LEU A 268 -20.28 -0.34 -15.10
CA LEU A 268 -20.25 -1.04 -13.83
C LEU A 268 -20.29 -2.57 -14.00
N SER A 269 -21.08 -3.08 -14.95
CA SER A 269 -21.09 -4.51 -15.28
C SER A 269 -19.73 -4.99 -15.81
N LYS A 270 -19.08 -4.21 -16.68
CA LYS A 270 -17.72 -4.51 -17.16
C LYS A 270 -16.71 -4.48 -16.02
N LEU A 271 -16.77 -3.48 -15.13
CA LEU A 271 -15.91 -3.39 -13.95
C LEU A 271 -16.12 -4.58 -13.01
N ALA A 272 -17.38 -4.94 -12.75
CA ALA A 272 -17.73 -6.09 -11.93
C ALA A 272 -17.16 -7.37 -12.53
N PHE A 273 -17.32 -7.59 -13.84
CA PHE A 273 -16.75 -8.74 -14.54
C PHE A 273 -15.23 -8.82 -14.38
N VAL A 274 -14.50 -7.72 -14.61
CA VAL A 274 -13.04 -7.66 -14.41
C VAL A 274 -12.63 -8.00 -12.97
N VAL A 275 -13.36 -7.48 -11.98
CA VAL A 275 -13.10 -7.78 -10.56
C VAL A 275 -13.36 -9.24 -10.26
N PHE A 276 -14.51 -9.79 -10.68
CA PHE A 276 -14.88 -11.19 -10.47
C PHE A 276 -13.90 -12.15 -11.14
N ASP A 277 -13.52 -11.89 -12.39
CA ASP A 277 -12.56 -12.71 -13.12
C ASP A 277 -11.19 -12.72 -12.45
N THR A 278 -10.72 -11.54 -12.00
CA THR A 278 -9.44 -11.46 -11.29
C THR A 278 -9.47 -12.26 -10.00
N PHE A 279 -10.55 -12.15 -9.20
CA PHE A 279 -10.75 -12.99 -8.02
C PHE A 279 -10.83 -14.47 -8.39
N PHE A 280 -11.61 -14.82 -9.41
CA PHE A 280 -11.77 -16.20 -9.85
C PHE A 280 -10.44 -16.82 -10.24
N ILE A 281 -9.65 -16.17 -11.10
CA ILE A 281 -8.34 -16.65 -11.52
C ILE A 281 -7.41 -16.91 -10.32
N LEU A 282 -7.39 -16.00 -9.34
CA LEU A 282 -6.55 -16.14 -8.14
C LEU A 282 -7.02 -17.28 -7.22
N TRP A 283 -8.34 -17.47 -7.09
CA TRP A 283 -8.94 -18.38 -6.11
C TRP A 283 -9.29 -19.76 -6.66
N VAL A 284 -9.34 -19.95 -7.99
CA VAL A 284 -9.62 -21.24 -8.64
C VAL A 284 -8.78 -22.38 -8.08
N PRO A 285 -7.45 -22.25 -7.89
CA PRO A 285 -6.64 -23.33 -7.33
C PRO A 285 -7.06 -23.77 -5.91
N PHE A 286 -7.71 -22.88 -5.14
CA PHE A 286 -8.24 -23.17 -3.81
C PHE A 286 -9.71 -23.67 -3.85
N LEU A 287 -10.42 -23.46 -4.96
CA LEU A 287 -11.78 -23.95 -5.16
C LEU A 287 -11.82 -25.37 -5.75
N LEU A 288 -10.84 -25.71 -6.59
CA LEU A 288 -10.78 -27.01 -7.30
C LEU A 288 -10.73 -28.24 -6.37
N PRO A 289 -9.94 -28.27 -5.27
CA PRO A 289 -9.86 -29.47 -4.43
C PRO A 289 -11.17 -29.72 -3.68
N HIS A 290 -11.68 -28.71 -2.99
CA HIS A 290 -12.95 -28.73 -2.28
C HIS A 290 -13.31 -27.30 -1.84
N PRO A 291 -14.60 -26.86 -1.89
CA PRO A 291 -15.01 -25.51 -1.44
C PRO A 291 -14.63 -25.16 0.00
N SER A 292 -14.45 -26.17 0.87
CA SER A 292 -14.01 -25.96 2.25
C SER A 292 -12.61 -25.36 2.36
N VAL A 293 -11.75 -25.54 1.35
CA VAL A 293 -10.39 -24.97 1.33
C VAL A 293 -10.48 -23.44 1.21
N ALA A 294 -11.23 -22.93 0.23
CA ALA A 294 -11.48 -21.50 0.11
C ALA A 294 -12.18 -20.91 1.36
N LEU A 295 -13.13 -21.64 1.94
CA LEU A 295 -13.77 -21.22 3.19
C LEU A 295 -12.78 -21.13 4.35
N GLN A 296 -11.82 -22.06 4.42
CA GLN A 296 -10.76 -22.02 5.43
C GLN A 296 -9.85 -20.81 5.24
N VAL A 297 -9.48 -20.47 4.00
CA VAL A 297 -8.74 -19.23 3.72
C VAL A 297 -9.51 -18.04 4.30
N LEU A 298 -10.79 -17.88 3.96
CA LEU A 298 -11.62 -16.76 4.46
C LEU A 298 -11.68 -16.69 5.99
N LYS A 299 -11.79 -17.83 6.67
CA LYS A 299 -11.78 -17.90 8.15
C LYS A 299 -10.45 -17.43 8.74
N ARG A 300 -9.32 -17.73 8.08
CA ARG A 300 -7.99 -17.27 8.51
C ARG A 300 -7.78 -15.78 8.27
N LEU A 301 -8.32 -15.22 7.18
CA LEU A 301 -8.19 -13.79 6.88
C LEU A 301 -8.91 -12.87 7.88
N PHE A 302 -10.04 -13.33 8.43
CA PHE A 302 -10.88 -12.56 9.35
C PHE A 302 -11.10 -13.31 10.67
N PRO A 303 -10.08 -13.36 11.55
CA PRO A 303 -10.14 -14.09 12.81
C PRO A 303 -10.89 -13.30 13.89
N PHE A 304 -12.22 -13.25 13.81
CA PHE A 304 -13.09 -12.48 14.73
C PHE A 304 -12.96 -12.85 16.22
N TYR A 305 -12.27 -13.95 16.54
CA TYR A 305 -12.04 -14.41 17.91
C TYR A 305 -10.93 -13.63 18.66
N ARG A 306 -10.11 -12.82 17.97
CA ARG A 306 -8.93 -12.17 18.58
C ARG A 306 -9.22 -10.88 19.39
N GLY A 307 -10.49 -10.46 19.48
CA GLY A 307 -10.92 -9.35 20.36
C GLY A 307 -10.65 -7.94 19.81
N LEU A 308 -11.12 -6.91 20.55
CA LEU A 308 -11.22 -5.51 20.10
C LEU A 308 -9.87 -4.80 19.80
N PHE A 309 -8.80 -5.28 20.41
CA PHE A 309 -7.41 -4.91 20.16
C PHE A 309 -6.56 -5.94 20.89
N GLU A 310 -5.57 -6.47 20.19
CA GLU A 310 -4.63 -7.48 20.71
C GLU A 310 -3.51 -6.84 21.53
N ASP A 311 -3.16 -5.59 21.20
CA ASP A 311 -1.97 -4.90 21.68
C ASP A 311 -2.23 -3.40 21.95
N LYS A 312 -1.20 -2.68 22.43
CA LYS A 312 -1.25 -1.23 22.65
C LYS A 312 -1.20 -0.46 21.31
N VAL A 313 -2.34 -0.41 20.63
CA VAL A 313 -2.51 0.31 19.35
C VAL A 313 -2.95 1.75 19.61
N ALA A 314 -2.47 2.70 18.80
CA ALA A 314 -2.90 4.11 18.87
C ALA A 314 -4.29 4.33 18.22
N ASN A 315 -5.30 3.55 18.64
CA ASN A 315 -6.68 3.66 18.15
C ASN A 315 -7.64 4.17 19.23
N PHE A 316 -8.88 4.46 18.82
CA PHE A 316 -9.92 4.99 19.71
C PHE A 316 -10.19 4.02 20.87
N TRP A 317 -10.33 2.73 20.57
CA TRP A 317 -10.68 1.71 21.55
C TRP A 317 -9.64 1.55 22.65
N CYS A 318 -8.35 1.51 22.30
CA CYS A 318 -7.26 1.38 23.25
C CYS A 318 -7.21 2.61 24.18
N CYS A 319 -7.32 3.82 23.62
CA CYS A 319 -7.33 5.05 24.41
C CYS A 319 -8.55 5.12 25.35
N ALA A 320 -9.75 4.90 24.80
CA ALA A 320 -10.99 4.93 25.58
C ALA A 320 -11.06 3.80 26.62
N SER A 321 -10.34 2.68 26.41
CA SER A 321 -10.31 1.56 27.36
C SER A 321 -9.70 1.88 28.72
N ILE A 322 -8.97 2.99 28.82
CA ILE A 322 -8.47 3.51 30.10
C ILE A 322 -9.65 3.89 30.99
N PHE A 323 -10.68 4.50 30.41
CA PHE A 323 -11.86 5.02 31.11
C PHE A 323 -13.05 4.05 31.06
N ILE A 324 -13.25 3.36 29.94
CA ILE A 324 -14.42 2.51 29.66
C ILE A 324 -13.96 1.09 29.37
N LYS A 325 -14.28 0.13 30.25
CA LYS A 325 -13.95 -1.29 30.04
C LYS A 325 -14.94 -1.97 29.10
N PHE A 326 -14.88 -1.63 27.81
CA PHE A 326 -15.80 -2.12 26.77
C PHE A 326 -15.99 -3.65 26.77
N LYS A 327 -14.90 -4.42 26.95
CA LYS A 327 -14.92 -5.89 26.97
C LYS A 327 -15.72 -6.48 28.15
N GLN A 328 -15.93 -5.70 29.21
CA GLN A 328 -16.75 -6.10 30.37
C GLN A 328 -18.21 -5.66 30.24
N ILE A 329 -18.47 -4.60 29.45
CA ILE A 329 -19.80 -3.99 29.30
C ILE A 329 -20.57 -4.60 28.12
N TYR A 330 -19.88 -4.92 27.03
CA TYR A 330 -20.49 -5.36 25.78
C TYR A 330 -19.96 -6.72 25.33
N SER A 331 -20.84 -7.52 24.72
CA SER A 331 -20.43 -8.73 24.03
C SER A 331 -19.60 -8.41 22.78
N VAL A 332 -18.78 -9.37 22.36
CA VAL A 332 -17.95 -9.26 21.14
C VAL A 332 -18.79 -8.92 19.91
N GLU A 333 -19.94 -9.57 19.73
CA GLU A 333 -20.84 -9.31 18.60
C GLU A 333 -21.36 -7.87 18.59
N LYS A 334 -21.72 -7.32 19.76
CA LYS A 334 -22.15 -5.92 19.87
C LYS A 334 -21.01 -4.96 19.53
N LEU A 335 -19.80 -5.24 19.99
CA LEU A 335 -18.62 -4.42 19.68
C LEU A 335 -18.27 -4.43 18.19
N ILE A 336 -18.41 -5.58 17.51
CA ILE A 336 -18.24 -5.68 16.05
C ILE A 336 -19.28 -4.80 15.32
N LYS A 337 -20.54 -4.83 15.76
CA LYS A 337 -21.60 -3.98 15.18
C LYS A 337 -21.35 -2.49 15.41
N ILE A 338 -20.97 -2.09 16.63
CA ILE A 338 -20.69 -0.70 16.98
C ILE A 338 -19.49 -0.17 16.18
N SER A 339 -18.38 -0.91 16.15
CA SER A 339 -17.20 -0.53 15.37
C SER A 339 -17.50 -0.40 13.88
N THR A 340 -18.26 -1.34 13.30
CA THR A 340 -18.71 -1.26 11.91
C THR A 340 -19.51 0.03 11.66
N LEU A 341 -20.46 0.36 12.54
CA LEU A 341 -21.26 1.58 12.43
C LEU A 341 -20.41 2.86 12.55
N LEU A 342 -19.45 2.89 13.46
CA LEU A 342 -18.53 4.03 13.63
C LEU A 342 -17.64 4.23 12.41
N VAL A 343 -17.08 3.17 11.85
CA VAL A 343 -16.27 3.23 10.63
C VAL A 343 -17.11 3.76 9.47
N LEU A 344 -18.29 3.18 9.21
CA LEU A 344 -19.14 3.60 8.10
C LEU A 344 -19.62 5.05 8.26
N SER A 345 -20.02 5.46 9.46
CA SER A 345 -20.50 6.82 9.71
C SER A 345 -19.40 7.87 9.56
N THR A 346 -18.17 7.58 10.00
CA THR A 346 -17.04 8.52 9.88
C THR A 346 -16.42 8.56 8.49
N CYS A 347 -16.56 7.49 7.69
CA CYS A 347 -16.19 7.49 6.27
C CYS A 347 -17.16 8.31 5.40
N LEU A 348 -18.46 8.32 5.76
CA LEU A 348 -19.53 8.84 4.91
C LEU A 348 -19.33 10.29 4.41
N PRO A 349 -18.89 11.28 5.23
CA PRO A 349 -18.70 12.65 4.74
C PRO A 349 -17.66 12.74 3.63
N SER A 350 -16.57 11.98 3.75
CA SER A 350 -15.50 11.97 2.75
C SER A 350 -15.94 11.29 1.46
N LEU A 351 -16.65 10.16 1.57
CA LEU A 351 -17.21 9.46 0.41
C LEU A 351 -18.25 10.30 -0.33
N TYR A 352 -19.09 11.06 0.39
CA TYR A 352 -20.04 11.98 -0.23
C TYR A 352 -19.34 13.12 -0.99
N CYS A 353 -18.29 13.71 -0.40
CA CYS A 353 -17.46 14.72 -1.05
C CYS A 353 -16.78 14.18 -2.32
N LEU A 354 -16.30 12.94 -2.29
CA LEU A 354 -15.71 12.27 -3.45
C LEU A 354 -16.74 12.03 -4.55
N LEU A 355 -17.90 11.48 -4.20
CA LEU A 355 -18.98 11.22 -5.13
C LEU A 355 -19.45 12.51 -5.83
N SER A 356 -19.56 13.60 -5.06
CA SER A 356 -19.97 14.91 -5.57
C SER A 356 -18.93 15.54 -6.51
N LYS A 357 -17.64 15.34 -6.22
CA LYS A 357 -16.52 15.93 -6.97
C LYS A 357 -15.39 14.90 -7.17
N PRO A 358 -15.50 14.01 -8.18
CA PRO A 358 -14.61 12.86 -8.36
C PRO A 358 -13.28 13.21 -9.06
N ASN A 359 -12.48 14.06 -8.40
CA ASN A 359 -11.15 14.44 -8.83
C ASN A 359 -10.05 13.70 -8.04
N GLY A 360 -8.82 13.69 -8.58
CA GLY A 360 -7.70 12.95 -7.99
C GLY A 360 -7.31 13.40 -6.57
N ARG A 361 -7.50 14.69 -6.25
CA ARG A 361 -7.25 15.24 -4.90
C ARG A 361 -8.25 14.72 -3.89
N ASN A 362 -9.55 14.82 -4.19
CA ASN A 362 -10.61 14.28 -3.32
C ASN A 362 -10.49 12.77 -3.17
N PHE A 363 -10.10 12.06 -4.24
CA PHE A 363 -9.87 10.62 -4.18
C PHE A 363 -8.78 10.26 -3.16
N ARG A 364 -7.60 10.90 -3.25
CA ARG A 364 -6.50 10.72 -2.28
C ARG A 364 -6.91 11.11 -0.86
N LEU A 365 -7.66 12.19 -0.67
CA LEU A 365 -8.19 12.57 0.64
C LEU A 365 -9.14 11.54 1.21
N SER A 366 -10.02 10.96 0.40
CA SER A 366 -10.91 9.90 0.83
C SER A 366 -10.16 8.62 1.16
N LEU A 367 -9.09 8.28 0.44
CA LEU A 367 -8.20 7.16 0.79
C LEU A 367 -7.60 7.36 2.19
N ILE A 368 -7.10 8.56 2.52
CA ILE A 368 -6.53 8.87 3.84
C ILE A 368 -7.61 8.86 4.93
N ILE A 369 -8.74 9.54 4.71
CA ILE A 369 -9.79 9.67 5.73
C ILE A 369 -10.44 8.31 6.03
N CYS A 370 -10.74 7.51 5.00
CA CYS A 370 -11.36 6.21 5.21
C CYS A 370 -10.36 5.25 5.88
N SER A 371 -9.12 5.16 5.40
CA SER A 371 -8.11 4.30 6.05
C SER A 371 -7.83 4.72 7.50
N LEU A 372 -7.83 6.03 7.80
CA LEU A 372 -7.71 6.53 9.18
C LEU A 372 -8.93 6.19 10.02
N SER A 373 -10.15 6.28 9.47
CA SER A 373 -11.38 5.84 10.13
C SER A 373 -11.33 4.35 10.48
N PHE A 374 -10.94 3.49 9.53
CA PHE A 374 -10.73 2.07 9.78
C PHE A 374 -9.67 1.84 10.85
N TYR A 375 -8.53 2.52 10.80
CA TYR A 375 -7.47 2.40 11.80
C TYR A 375 -7.92 2.83 13.21
N LEU A 376 -8.71 3.90 13.32
CA LEU A 376 -9.16 4.41 14.62
C LEU A 376 -10.31 3.60 15.21
N PHE A 377 -11.28 3.16 14.40
CA PHE A 377 -12.57 2.66 14.88
C PHE A 377 -12.87 1.20 14.54
N SER A 378 -12.07 0.51 13.72
CA SER A 378 -12.28 -0.92 13.43
C SER A 378 -12.16 -1.79 14.69
N PHE A 379 -12.86 -2.93 14.68
CA PHE A 379 -12.84 -3.90 15.76
C PHE A 379 -11.47 -4.54 15.96
N GLN A 380 -10.70 -4.74 14.90
CA GLN A 380 -9.38 -5.36 14.99
C GLN A 380 -8.42 -4.53 14.15
N VAL A 381 -7.38 -4.02 14.81
CA VAL A 381 -6.36 -3.17 14.21
C VAL A 381 -5.02 -3.56 14.80
N HIS A 382 -3.99 -3.58 13.96
CA HIS A 382 -2.62 -3.74 14.40
C HIS A 382 -1.88 -2.40 14.32
N GLU A 383 -0.87 -2.23 15.15
CA GLU A 383 0.02 -1.05 15.18
C GLU A 383 0.52 -0.71 13.75
N LYS A 384 0.87 -1.74 12.99
CA LYS A 384 1.40 -1.69 11.61
C LYS A 384 0.40 -1.18 10.56
N SER A 385 -0.90 -1.30 10.81
CA SER A 385 -1.94 -0.89 9.85
C SER A 385 -1.96 0.62 9.60
N ILE A 386 -1.27 1.41 10.43
CA ILE A 386 -1.09 2.85 10.21
C ILE A 386 -0.41 3.18 8.87
N LEU A 387 0.34 2.24 8.29
CA LEU A 387 0.93 2.39 6.96
C LEU A 387 -0.12 2.64 5.87
N LEU A 388 -1.31 2.05 6.00
CA LEU A 388 -2.41 2.27 5.05
C LEU A 388 -2.86 3.73 5.04
N VAL A 389 -2.72 4.45 6.16
CA VAL A 389 -2.96 5.90 6.23
C VAL A 389 -1.78 6.68 5.64
N GLY A 390 -0.56 6.26 5.98
CA GLY A 390 0.67 6.93 5.59
C GLY A 390 0.90 6.94 4.08
N ILE A 391 0.72 5.83 3.38
CA ILE A 391 1.01 5.72 1.95
C ILE A 391 0.22 6.73 1.08
N PRO A 392 -1.12 6.83 1.16
CA PRO A 392 -1.84 7.84 0.39
C PRO A 392 -1.54 9.27 0.87
N ALA A 393 -1.12 9.49 2.13
CA ALA A 393 -0.71 10.80 2.63
C ALA A 393 0.60 11.30 1.96
N LEU A 394 1.52 10.39 1.60
CA LEU A 394 2.71 10.75 0.81
C LEU A 394 2.35 11.43 -0.51
N LEU A 395 1.23 11.04 -1.13
CA LEU A 395 0.77 11.57 -2.42
C LEU A 395 0.20 13.00 -2.33
N LEU A 396 0.02 13.53 -1.10
CA LEU A 396 -0.51 14.87 -0.84
C LEU A 396 0.49 15.78 -0.11
N LEU A 397 1.76 15.37 0.02
CA LEU A 397 2.81 16.19 0.64
C LEU A 397 3.03 17.54 -0.05
N ASP A 398 2.78 17.60 -1.36
CA ASP A 398 2.89 18.81 -2.17
C ASP A 398 1.59 19.61 -2.30
N ASP A 399 0.50 19.15 -1.67
CA ASP A 399 -0.74 19.89 -1.69
C ASP A 399 -0.54 21.24 -1.00
N LYS A 400 -0.85 22.33 -1.70
CA LYS A 400 -0.61 23.72 -1.24
C LYS A 400 -1.32 24.06 0.07
N THR A 401 -2.37 23.34 0.42
CA THR A 401 -3.19 23.59 1.60
C THR A 401 -2.91 22.56 2.69
N LEU A 402 -2.65 21.32 2.32
CA LEU A 402 -2.58 20.18 3.25
C LEU A 402 -1.17 19.62 3.46
N GLY A 403 -0.16 20.07 2.71
CA GLY A 403 1.21 19.55 2.77
C GLY A 403 1.78 19.48 4.19
N ASN A 404 1.66 20.56 4.97
CA ASN A 404 2.06 20.58 6.38
C ASN A 404 1.35 19.51 7.21
N SER A 405 0.01 19.45 7.10
CA SER A 405 -0.80 18.46 7.83
C SER A 405 -0.43 17.03 7.44
N MET A 406 -0.09 16.77 6.17
CA MET A 406 0.38 15.47 5.73
C MET A 406 1.75 15.13 6.30
N GLY A 407 2.69 16.09 6.34
CA GLY A 407 4.00 15.90 6.96
C GLY A 407 3.92 15.60 8.45
N ILE A 408 3.02 16.28 9.17
CA ILE A 408 2.73 15.99 10.59
C ILE A 408 2.13 14.60 10.72
N LEU A 409 1.10 14.27 9.93
CA LEU A 409 0.45 12.95 9.95
C LEU A 409 1.47 11.82 9.71
N LEU A 410 2.35 11.94 8.73
CA LEU A 410 3.39 10.96 8.44
C LEU A 410 4.40 10.82 9.60
N SER A 411 4.74 11.94 10.24
CA SER A 411 5.58 11.92 11.45
C SER A 411 4.87 11.17 12.58
N THR A 412 3.60 11.46 12.83
CA THR A 412 2.76 10.76 13.82
C THR A 412 2.65 9.27 13.53
N CYS A 413 2.51 8.88 12.25
CA CYS A 413 2.52 7.48 11.84
C CYS A 413 3.82 6.80 12.28
N CYS A 414 4.98 7.43 12.05
CA CYS A 414 6.27 6.88 12.47
C CYS A 414 6.35 6.74 14.01
N PHE A 415 6.04 7.79 14.76
CA PHE A 415 6.10 7.75 16.23
C PHE A 415 5.14 6.72 16.84
N SER A 416 3.98 6.48 16.22
CA SER A 416 3.04 5.45 16.67
C SER A 416 3.60 4.02 16.59
N LEU A 417 4.62 3.79 15.75
CA LEU A 417 5.32 2.51 15.59
C LEU A 417 6.52 2.36 16.55
N TYR A 418 6.86 3.38 17.33
CA TYR A 418 8.09 3.35 18.14
C TYR A 418 8.05 2.26 19.22
N GLN A 419 6.89 2.00 19.82
CA GLN A 419 6.76 0.92 20.80
C GLN A 419 7.09 -0.46 20.18
N LEU A 420 6.74 -0.67 18.91
CA LEU A 420 7.09 -1.88 18.17
C LEU A 420 8.60 -1.95 17.90
N CYS A 421 9.24 -0.84 17.57
CA CYS A 421 10.71 -0.76 17.42
C CYS A 421 11.41 -1.23 18.70
N ILE A 422 10.92 -0.82 19.88
CA ILE A 422 11.45 -1.28 21.17
C ILE A 422 11.22 -2.79 21.36
N LYS A 423 10.02 -3.31 21.03
CA LYS A 423 9.68 -4.75 21.14
C LYS A 423 10.61 -5.62 20.29
N ASP A 424 11.04 -5.12 19.13
CA ASP A 424 11.95 -5.79 18.19
C ASP A 424 13.44 -5.55 18.48
N GLY A 425 13.77 -4.74 19.48
CA GLY A 425 15.16 -4.42 19.82
C GLY A 425 15.86 -3.52 18.79
N VAL A 426 15.11 -2.59 18.17
CA VAL A 426 15.64 -1.61 17.20
C VAL A 426 15.28 -0.16 17.63
N PRO A 427 15.67 0.29 18.84
CA PRO A 427 15.38 1.65 19.31
C PRO A 427 16.07 2.75 18.47
N GLU A 428 17.09 2.39 17.66
CA GLU A 428 17.84 3.28 16.77
C GLU A 428 16.96 3.88 15.66
N MET A 429 15.73 3.38 15.49
CA MET A 429 14.72 4.00 14.64
C MET A 429 14.28 5.39 15.12
N LEU A 430 14.38 5.69 16.41
CA LEU A 430 13.93 6.98 16.97
C LEU A 430 14.68 8.18 16.36
N PRO A 431 16.02 8.20 16.29
CA PRO A 431 16.75 9.22 15.54
C PRO A 431 16.27 9.40 14.09
N PHE A 432 15.96 8.30 13.39
CA PHE A 432 15.46 8.38 12.01
C PHE A 432 14.05 9.01 11.96
N PHE A 433 13.16 8.68 12.90
CA PHE A 433 11.83 9.30 13.01
C PHE A 433 11.92 10.80 13.33
N ILE A 434 12.82 11.18 14.24
CA ILE A 434 13.07 12.59 14.59
C ILE A 434 13.62 13.34 13.36
N PHE A 435 14.62 12.78 12.68
CA PHE A 435 15.18 13.37 11.47
C PHE A 435 14.10 13.58 10.41
N TYR A 436 13.27 12.57 10.16
CA TYR A 436 12.18 12.66 9.20
C TYR A 436 11.15 13.73 9.56
N HIS A 437 10.82 13.86 10.85
CA HIS A 437 9.95 14.93 11.33
C HIS A 437 10.55 16.32 11.09
N LEU A 438 11.81 16.53 11.48
CA LEU A 438 12.51 17.79 11.25
C LEU A 438 12.62 18.11 9.75
N PHE A 439 12.85 17.08 8.93
CA PHE A 439 12.88 17.22 7.48
C PHE A 439 11.52 17.64 6.91
N ASN A 440 10.42 17.06 7.39
CA ASN A 440 9.06 17.48 7.00
C ASN A 440 8.79 18.95 7.38
N VAL A 441 9.16 19.37 8.60
CA VAL A 441 9.02 20.74 9.06
C VAL A 441 9.86 21.70 8.21
N TRP A 442 11.09 21.31 7.86
CA TRP A 442 11.97 22.10 7.01
C TRP A 442 11.42 22.24 5.58
N MET A 443 11.00 21.12 4.97
CA MET A 443 10.40 21.11 3.63
C MET A 443 9.19 22.03 3.54
N GLU A 444 8.35 22.06 4.58
CA GLU A 444 7.20 22.95 4.63
C GLU A 444 7.60 24.43 4.66
N LYS A 445 8.60 24.79 5.48
CA LYS A 445 9.13 26.17 5.50
C LYS A 445 9.65 26.60 4.15
N GLU A 446 10.35 25.72 3.43
CA GLU A 446 10.86 26.01 2.10
C GLU A 446 9.75 26.14 1.05
N ARG A 447 8.70 25.31 1.12
CA ARG A 447 7.51 25.46 0.27
C ARG A 447 6.79 26.79 0.53
N ALA A 448 6.61 27.17 1.80
CA ALA A 448 5.97 28.42 2.19
C ALA A 448 6.74 29.66 1.69
N LYS A 449 8.09 29.65 1.79
CA LYS A 449 8.94 30.71 1.25
C LYS A 449 8.74 30.87 -0.26
N LYS A 450 8.78 29.76 -1.02
CA LYS A 450 8.56 29.79 -2.48
C LYS A 450 7.19 30.33 -2.85
N LEU A 451 6.14 29.93 -2.13
CA LEU A 451 4.78 30.43 -2.35
C LEU A 451 4.66 31.94 -2.11
N ASN A 452 5.34 32.47 -1.10
CA ASN A 452 5.35 33.91 -0.81
C ASN A 452 6.10 34.69 -1.88
N LEU A 453 7.27 34.22 -2.33
CA LEU A 453 8.03 34.84 -3.42
C LEU A 453 7.20 34.91 -4.71
N VAL A 454 6.49 33.84 -5.08
CA VAL A 454 5.61 33.83 -6.26
C VAL A 454 4.45 34.82 -6.11
N LYS A 455 3.89 34.97 -4.90
CA LYS A 455 2.84 35.98 -4.65
C LYS A 455 3.37 37.39 -4.78
N GLU A 456 4.59 37.66 -4.32
CA GLU A 456 5.25 38.97 -4.45
C GLU A 456 5.58 39.29 -5.91
N GLU A 457 6.13 38.34 -6.67
CA GLU A 457 6.39 38.49 -8.11
C GLU A 457 5.11 38.79 -8.89
N ASN A 458 4.01 38.07 -8.59
CA ASN A 458 2.72 38.31 -9.25
C ASN A 458 2.13 39.67 -8.89
N LYS A 459 2.28 40.13 -7.63
CA LYS A 459 1.89 41.50 -7.24
C LYS A 459 2.68 42.55 -8.00
N MET A 460 4.00 42.38 -8.12
CA MET A 460 4.85 43.30 -8.90
C MET A 460 4.46 43.34 -10.38
N LYS A 461 4.14 42.20 -11.00
CA LYS A 461 3.66 42.16 -12.40
C LYS A 461 2.33 42.87 -12.60
N ILE A 462 1.43 42.81 -11.62
CA ILE A 462 0.14 43.51 -11.66
C ILE A 462 0.31 45.02 -11.46
N MET A 463 1.32 45.48 -10.71
CA MET A 463 1.59 46.91 -10.53
C MET A 463 2.33 47.56 -11.71
N VAL A 464 2.85 46.78 -12.66
CA VAL A 464 3.59 47.25 -13.86
C VAL A 464 2.69 47.28 -15.12
N ILE A 465 1.43 46.83 -15.01
CA ILE A 465 0.38 46.94 -16.03
C ILE A 465 -0.60 48.02 -15.57
#